data_AF-A0A315TA82-F1
#
_entry.id   AF-A0A315TA82-F1
#
_cell.length_a   1.000
_cell.length_b   1.000
_cell.length_c   1.000
_cell.angle_alpha   90.00
_cell.angle_beta   90.00
_cell.angle_gamma   90.00
#
_symmetry.space_group_name_H-M   'P 1'
#
loop_
_entity.id
_entity.type
_entity.pdbx_description
1 polymer ?
#
loop_
_entity_poly.entity_id
_entity_poly.type
_entity_poly.pdbx_seq_one_letter_code
_entity_poly.pdbx_strand_id
1 'polypeptide(L)'
;MEDTDNGIFARGLRYEFIGGGHSNYRFQAGTPWLRFVVTPEQLEFHGRGLNLFRIGPWIVPRSEVKEVFSKRRQRLFPPVIWEVEIVTTDPSVWFTFWSPHDSGPVLLSMEECGYPVDWTPHNWAGMPIE
;
A
#
# COMPACT_ATOMS: atom_id res chain seq x y z
N MET A 1 19.36 13.38 -36.51
CA MET A 1 20.02 12.26 -35.83
C MET A 1 19.26 12.14 -34.52
N GLU A 2 18.19 11.35 -34.55
CA GLU A 2 17.14 11.31 -33.52
C GLU A 2 17.57 10.45 -32.33
N ASP A 3 17.66 11.13 -31.19
CA ASP A 3 17.11 10.78 -29.88
C ASP A 3 16.77 9.29 -29.63
N THR A 4 17.76 8.55 -29.12
CA THR A 4 17.56 7.22 -28.50
C THR A 4 17.89 7.28 -27.02
N ASP A 5 17.09 8.00 -26.24
CA ASP A 5 17.10 7.91 -24.76
C ASP A 5 15.69 7.64 -24.16
N ASN A 6 14.66 7.52 -25.00
CA ASN A 6 13.26 7.37 -24.56
C ASN A 6 12.84 5.94 -24.20
N GLY A 7 13.78 4.99 -24.07
CA GLY A 7 13.45 3.57 -23.91
C GLY A 7 13.46 3.03 -22.48
N ILE A 8 14.15 3.69 -21.54
CA ILE A 8 14.42 3.11 -20.21
C ILE A 8 13.64 3.82 -19.10
N PHE A 9 13.36 5.11 -19.24
CA PHE A 9 12.61 5.89 -18.24
C PHE A 9 11.09 5.86 -18.40
N ALA A 10 10.57 5.34 -19.52
CA ALA A 10 9.13 5.27 -19.80
C ALA A 10 8.43 4.02 -19.23
N ARG A 11 9.16 3.09 -18.61
CA ARG A 11 8.59 2.07 -17.71
C ARG A 11 8.64 2.64 -16.29
N GLY A 12 7.69 3.50 -15.96
CA GLY A 12 7.50 3.97 -14.59
C GLY A 12 7.54 2.78 -13.63
N LEU A 13 8.38 2.86 -12.59
CA LEU A 13 8.59 1.81 -11.60
C LEU A 13 7.24 1.34 -11.07
N ARG A 14 6.79 0.17 -11.52
CA ARG A 14 5.49 -0.39 -11.17
C ARG A 14 5.72 -1.64 -10.35
N TYR A 15 5.40 -1.56 -9.06
CA TYR A 15 5.53 -2.66 -8.12
C TYR A 15 4.17 -3.22 -7.74
N GLU A 16 4.05 -4.54 -7.66
CA GLU A 16 2.77 -5.20 -7.42
C GLU A 16 2.84 -6.18 -6.25
N PHE A 17 1.85 -6.07 -5.36
CA PHE A 17 1.75 -6.86 -4.15
C PHE A 17 0.38 -7.53 -4.06
N ILE A 18 0.34 -8.75 -3.53
CA ILE A 18 -0.92 -9.48 -3.31
C ILE A 18 -1.11 -9.67 -1.81
N GLY A 19 -2.27 -9.27 -1.32
CA GLY A 19 -2.62 -9.33 0.07
C GLY A 19 -4.10 -9.10 0.25
N GLY A 20 -4.45 -8.31 1.24
CA GLY A 20 -5.80 -7.82 1.48
C GLY A 20 -5.70 -6.46 2.13
N GLY A 21 -6.83 -5.90 2.51
CA GLY A 21 -6.82 -4.57 3.07
C GLY A 21 -8.17 -4.10 3.51
N HIS A 22 -8.15 -2.99 4.24
CA HIS A 22 -9.36 -2.29 4.62
C HIS A 22 -9.21 -0.78 4.50
N SER A 23 -10.34 -0.11 4.33
CA SER A 23 -10.49 1.34 4.48
C SER A 23 -11.70 1.62 5.36
N ASN A 24 -11.69 2.72 6.09
CA ASN A 24 -12.83 3.11 6.93
C ASN A 24 -14.11 3.43 6.14
N TYR A 25 -14.00 3.71 4.84
CA TYR A 25 -15.16 4.12 4.06
C TYR A 25 -15.90 2.99 3.37
N ARG A 26 -15.24 1.96 2.82
CA ARG A 26 -15.92 1.11 1.82
C ARG A 26 -15.45 -0.32 1.64
N PHE A 27 -14.40 -0.77 2.33
CA PHE A 27 -13.83 -2.06 1.98
C PHE A 27 -13.15 -2.74 3.15
N GLN A 28 -13.46 -4.01 3.33
CA GLN A 28 -12.67 -4.94 4.11
C GLN A 28 -12.58 -6.21 3.28
N ALA A 29 -11.38 -6.57 2.83
CA ALA A 29 -11.15 -7.86 2.19
C ALA A 29 -10.04 -8.65 2.85
N GLY A 30 -10.35 -9.94 3.04
CA GLY A 30 -9.43 -11.03 3.39
C GLY A 30 -8.18 -11.08 2.50
N THR A 31 -7.07 -11.63 3.00
CA THR A 31 -6.09 -12.25 2.10
C THR A 31 -6.76 -13.40 1.31
N PRO A 32 -6.34 -13.71 0.07
CA PRO A 32 -5.42 -12.99 -0.84
C PRO A 32 -6.18 -12.20 -1.93
N TRP A 33 -7.23 -11.48 -1.54
CA TRP A 33 -8.21 -10.95 -2.49
C TRP A 33 -7.94 -9.51 -2.93
N LEU A 34 -6.77 -8.93 -2.65
CA LEU A 34 -6.41 -7.57 -3.10
C LEU A 34 -5.03 -7.55 -3.77
N ARG A 35 -4.96 -6.96 -4.96
CA ARG A 35 -3.73 -6.58 -5.66
C ARG A 35 -3.50 -5.08 -5.42
N PHE A 36 -2.36 -4.75 -4.84
CA PHE A 36 -1.89 -3.40 -4.60
C PHE A 36 -0.79 -3.06 -5.60
N VAL A 37 -0.92 -1.94 -6.30
CA VAL A 37 0.04 -1.47 -7.30
C VAL A 37 0.60 -0.12 -6.86
N VAL A 38 1.92 0.00 -6.82
CA VAL A 38 2.65 1.23 -6.49
C VAL A 38 3.28 1.76 -7.77
N THR A 39 3.08 3.06 -8.04
CA THR A 39 3.69 3.79 -9.15
C THR A 39 4.19 5.15 -8.66
N PRO A 40 5.10 5.85 -9.36
CA PRO A 40 5.53 7.19 -8.94
C PRO A 40 4.42 8.23 -8.91
N GLU A 41 3.32 7.99 -9.61
CA GLU A 41 2.20 8.93 -9.75
C GLU A 41 1.07 8.63 -8.75
N GLN A 42 0.78 7.34 -8.50
CA GLN A 42 -0.40 6.92 -7.76
C GLN A 42 -0.32 5.50 -7.19
N LEU A 43 -1.15 5.26 -6.18
CA LEU A 43 -1.41 3.95 -5.63
C LEU A 43 -2.70 3.40 -6.22
N GLU A 44 -2.74 2.11 -6.54
CA GLU A 44 -3.95 1.46 -7.06
C GLU A 44 -4.29 0.20 -6.26
N PHE A 45 -5.56 0.09 -5.88
CA PHE A 45 -6.09 -1.10 -5.20
C PHE A 45 -7.12 -1.82 -6.07
N HIS A 46 -6.87 -3.11 -6.31
CA HIS A 46 -7.65 -3.96 -7.22
C HIS A 46 -8.12 -5.23 -6.49
N GLY A 47 -9.43 -5.37 -6.26
CA GLY A 47 -10.02 -6.58 -5.68
C GLY A 47 -10.00 -7.77 -6.65
N ARG A 48 -9.75 -8.99 -6.15
CA ARG A 48 -9.85 -10.27 -6.86
C ARG A 48 -10.99 -11.08 -6.21
N GLY A 49 -12.03 -11.50 -6.94
CA GLY A 49 -13.06 -12.42 -6.43
C GLY A 49 -14.51 -12.11 -6.87
N LEU A 50 -15.36 -13.14 -6.94
CA LEU A 50 -16.70 -13.18 -7.58
C LEU A 50 -17.75 -12.15 -7.10
N ASN A 51 -17.50 -11.41 -6.01
CA ASN A 51 -18.38 -10.31 -5.53
C ASN A 51 -17.64 -8.99 -5.27
N LEU A 52 -16.34 -8.89 -5.61
CA LEU A 52 -15.54 -7.67 -5.44
C LEU A 52 -15.50 -6.79 -6.70
N PHE A 53 -16.07 -7.26 -7.82
CA PHE A 53 -16.09 -6.58 -9.13
C PHE A 53 -16.94 -5.30 -9.20
N ARG A 54 -17.68 -4.94 -8.14
CA ARG A 54 -18.49 -3.70 -8.10
C ARG A 54 -17.82 -2.54 -7.37
N ILE A 55 -16.66 -2.76 -6.76
CA ILE A 55 -15.96 -1.75 -5.97
C ILE A 55 -14.50 -1.69 -6.45
N GLY A 56 -14.23 -0.83 -7.45
CA GLY A 56 -12.87 -0.48 -7.91
C GLY A 56 -12.86 0.52 -9.07
N PRO A 57 -11.76 1.28 -9.30
CA PRO A 57 -10.47 1.25 -8.61
C PRO A 57 -10.35 2.36 -7.56
N TRP A 58 -9.65 2.09 -6.46
CA TRP A 58 -9.27 3.14 -5.51
C TRP A 58 -7.87 3.58 -5.89
N ILE A 59 -7.83 4.67 -6.67
CA ILE A 59 -6.61 5.35 -7.04
C ILE A 59 -6.37 6.41 -5.97
N VAL A 60 -5.18 6.41 -5.38
CA VAL A 60 -4.74 7.48 -4.48
C VAL A 60 -3.56 8.18 -5.15
N PRO A 61 -3.74 9.41 -5.65
CA PRO A 61 -2.63 10.21 -6.16
C PRO A 61 -1.52 10.31 -5.13
N ARG A 62 -0.25 10.27 -5.55
CA ARG A 62 0.88 10.42 -4.62
C ARG A 62 0.81 11.72 -3.82
N SER A 63 0.29 12.79 -4.41
CA SER A 63 0.08 14.08 -3.73
C SER A 63 -0.92 14.02 -2.57
N GLU A 64 -1.78 13.01 -2.53
CA GLU A 64 -2.74 12.78 -1.46
C GLU A 64 -2.20 11.84 -0.39
N VAL A 65 -1.04 11.22 -0.59
CA VAL A 65 -0.40 10.40 0.43
C VAL A 65 0.43 11.30 1.34
N LYS A 66 0.02 11.38 2.61
CA LYS A 66 0.69 12.15 3.64
C LYS A 66 1.85 11.36 4.25
N GLU A 67 1.62 10.08 4.53
CA GLU A 67 2.56 9.24 5.27
C GLU A 67 2.26 7.76 5.03
N VAL A 68 3.29 6.94 5.02
CA VAL A 68 3.21 5.48 4.85
C VAL A 68 4.09 4.84 5.90
N PHE A 69 3.57 3.87 6.66
CA PHE A 69 4.36 3.20 7.69
C PHE A 69 3.89 1.77 7.93
N SER A 70 4.69 0.99 8.64
CA SER A 70 4.30 -0.35 9.07
C SER A 70 3.75 -0.37 10.49
N LYS A 71 2.64 -1.07 10.68
CA LYS A 71 2.10 -1.45 11.98
C LYS A 71 2.41 -2.91 12.24
N ARG A 72 2.86 -3.18 13.47
CA ARG A 72 2.98 -4.54 13.98
C ARG A 72 1.76 -4.87 14.83
N ARG A 73 0.98 -5.86 14.39
CA ARG A 73 -0.20 -6.35 15.12
C ARG A 73 0.03 -7.76 15.65
N GLN A 74 -0.19 -7.96 16.94
CA GLN A 74 -0.24 -9.29 17.53
C GLN A 74 -1.62 -9.91 17.27
N ARG A 75 -1.67 -11.14 16.77
CA ARG A 75 -2.91 -11.93 16.64
C ARG A 75 -2.70 -13.33 17.22
N LEU A 76 -3.79 -14.07 17.42
CA LEU A 76 -3.75 -15.46 17.89
C LEU A 76 -3.06 -16.38 16.87
N PHE A 77 -3.35 -16.21 15.57
CA PHE A 77 -2.70 -16.95 14.49
C PHE A 77 -2.88 -16.21 13.14
N PRO A 78 -1.81 -15.89 12.39
CA PRO A 78 -0.41 -15.94 12.79
C PRO A 78 -0.09 -14.96 13.94
N PRO A 79 0.96 -15.22 14.74
CA PRO A 79 1.23 -14.46 15.97
C PRO A 79 1.57 -12.97 15.73
N VAL A 80 2.16 -12.66 14.59
CA VAL A 80 2.50 -11.30 14.17
C VAL A 80 2.06 -11.09 12.73
N ILE A 81 1.36 -9.99 12.49
CA ILE A 81 1.03 -9.51 11.16
C ILE A 81 1.63 -8.12 11.00
N TRP A 82 2.28 -7.91 9.86
CA TRP A 82 2.72 -6.60 9.41
C TRP A 82 1.65 -6.01 8.49
N GLU A 83 1.18 -4.83 8.86
CA GLU A 83 0.18 -4.07 8.12
C GLU A 83 0.87 -2.80 7.61
N VAL A 84 0.77 -2.49 6.33
CA VAL A 84 1.20 -1.21 5.74
C VAL A 84 0.04 -0.25 5.85
N GLU A 85 0.24 0.82 6.60
CA GLU A 85 -0.71 1.91 6.74
C GLU A 85 -0.36 3.02 5.77
N ILE A 86 -1.37 3.53 5.08
CA ILE A 86 -1.26 4.63 4.12
C ILE A 86 -2.23 5.71 4.58
N VAL A 87 -1.67 6.77 5.15
CA VAL A 87 -2.40 7.92 5.64
C VAL A 87 -2.48 8.94 4.51
N THR A 88 -3.70 9.36 4.19
CA THR A 88 -3.88 10.41 3.19
C THR A 88 -3.89 11.80 3.81
N THR A 89 -3.85 12.84 2.99
CA THR A 89 -3.98 14.23 3.41
C THR A 89 -5.36 14.52 4.02
N ASP A 90 -6.41 13.78 3.62
CA ASP A 90 -7.68 13.73 4.34
C ASP A 90 -7.52 12.76 5.52
N PRO A 91 -7.55 13.23 6.78
CA PRO A 91 -7.40 12.37 7.95
C PRO A 91 -8.54 11.37 8.10
N SER A 92 -9.64 11.59 7.39
CA SER A 92 -10.75 10.66 7.34
C SER A 92 -10.46 9.50 6.39
N VAL A 93 -9.50 9.58 5.46
CA VAL A 93 -9.22 8.52 4.50
C VAL A 93 -7.87 7.87 4.82
N TRP A 94 -7.94 6.57 5.13
CA TRP A 94 -6.77 5.72 5.36
C TRP A 94 -6.93 4.37 4.68
N PHE A 95 -5.81 3.78 4.26
CA PHE A 95 -5.77 2.45 3.68
C PHE A 95 -4.79 1.59 4.45
N THR A 96 -5.25 0.44 4.89
CA THR A 96 -4.39 -0.58 5.47
C THR A 96 -4.27 -1.72 4.48
N PHE A 97 -3.05 -2.01 4.02
CA PHE A 97 -2.71 -3.19 3.23
C PHE A 97 -1.99 -4.19 4.13
N TRP A 98 -2.48 -5.42 4.25
CA TRP A 98 -1.70 -6.48 4.89
C TRP A 98 -0.95 -7.29 3.83
N SER A 99 0.24 -7.74 4.19
CA SER A 99 0.97 -8.77 3.46
C SER A 99 1.02 -10.03 4.32
N PRO A 100 0.84 -11.24 3.77
CA PRO A 100 1.14 -12.47 4.51
C PRO A 100 2.64 -12.62 4.85
N HIS A 101 3.49 -11.77 4.29
CA HIS A 101 4.93 -11.70 4.51
C HIS A 101 5.32 -10.35 5.15
N ASP A 102 6.63 -10.11 5.29
CA ASP A 102 7.18 -8.83 5.75
C ASP A 102 6.66 -7.65 4.90
N SER A 103 6.39 -6.51 5.55
CA SER A 103 6.03 -5.26 4.91
C SER A 103 7.23 -4.53 4.32
N GLY A 104 8.47 -4.87 4.72
CA GLY A 104 9.71 -4.24 4.26
C GLY A 104 9.81 -4.06 2.74
N PRO A 105 9.58 -5.10 1.91
CA PRO A 105 9.60 -4.97 0.45
C PRO A 105 8.55 -3.99 -0.09
N VAL A 106 7.38 -3.88 0.55
CA VAL A 106 6.33 -2.93 0.15
C VAL A 106 6.77 -1.51 0.45
N LEU A 107 7.27 -1.27 1.67
CA LEU A 107 7.77 0.04 2.10
C LEU A 107 8.93 0.52 1.23
N LEU A 108 9.88 -0.37 0.92
CA LEU A 108 11.02 -0.04 0.06
C LEU A 108 10.55 0.41 -1.34
N SER A 109 9.65 -0.34 -1.97
CA SER A 109 9.10 0.03 -3.28
C SER A 109 8.32 1.36 -3.24
N MET A 110 7.64 1.66 -2.13
CA MET A 110 6.96 2.96 -1.96
C MET A 110 7.97 4.10 -1.79
N GLU A 111 9.04 3.90 -1.03
CA GLU A 111 10.12 4.88 -0.90
C GLU A 111 10.80 5.15 -2.25
N GLU A 112 11.10 4.10 -3.03
CA GLU A 112 11.68 4.21 -4.38
C GLU A 112 10.76 4.95 -5.36
N CYS A 113 9.44 4.85 -5.20
CA CYS A 113 8.45 5.61 -5.97
C CYS A 113 8.22 7.04 -5.42
N GLY A 114 8.94 7.46 -4.38
CA GLY A 114 8.89 8.82 -3.84
C GLY A 114 7.72 9.09 -2.90
N TYR A 115 7.17 8.06 -2.26
CA TYR A 115 6.18 8.20 -1.19
C TYR A 115 6.86 8.53 0.15
N PRO A 116 6.18 9.27 1.04
CA PRO A 116 6.70 9.61 2.37
C PRO A 116 6.62 8.40 3.31
N VAL A 117 7.65 7.56 3.30
CA VAL A 117 7.73 6.35 4.13
C VAL A 117 8.40 6.67 5.48
N ASP A 118 7.73 6.30 6.56
CA ASP A 118 8.32 6.20 7.91
C ASP A 118 8.65 4.73 8.21
N TRP A 119 9.94 4.48 8.35
CA TRP A 119 10.50 3.17 8.69
C TRP A 119 10.40 2.82 10.18
N THR A 120 9.98 3.77 11.02
CA THR A 120 9.76 3.54 12.44
C THR A 120 8.62 2.51 12.60
N PRO A 121 8.82 1.39 13.29
CA PRO A 121 7.75 0.43 13.52
C PRO A 121 6.66 1.06 14.40
N HIS A 122 5.40 0.95 14.00
CA HIS A 122 4.29 1.44 14.80
C HIS A 122 3.53 0.29 15.47
N ASN A 123 2.89 0.57 16.61
CA ASN A 123 1.98 -0.37 17.25
C ASN A 123 0.64 -0.42 16.51
N TRP A 124 -0.25 -1.29 16.98
CA TRP A 124 -1.59 -1.46 16.40
C TRP A 124 -2.42 -0.16 16.40
N ALA A 125 -2.13 0.78 17.31
CA ALA A 125 -2.79 2.08 17.39
C ALA A 125 -2.15 3.14 16.47
N GLY A 126 -1.08 2.79 15.74
CA GLY A 126 -0.36 3.74 14.90
C GLY A 126 0.53 4.71 15.68
N MET A 127 0.99 4.32 16.88
CA MET A 127 2.01 5.07 17.62
C MET A 127 3.39 4.43 17.39
N PRO A 128 4.47 5.22 17.23
CA PRO A 128 5.82 4.70 17.14
C PRO A 128 6.17 3.77 18.31
N ILE A 129 6.91 2.70 18.03
CA ILE A 129 7.48 1.79 19.02
C ILE A 129 9.01 1.96 18.98
N GLU A 130 9.61 2.13 20.16
CA GLU A 130 11.07 2.10 20.36
C GLU A 130 11.67 0.69 20.23
#